data_AF-A0A2A6L1K9-F1
#
_entry.id   AF-A0A2A6L1K9-F1
#
_cell.length_a   1.000
_cell.length_b   1.000
_cell.length_c   1.000
_cell.angle_alpha   90.00
_cell.angle_beta   90.00
_cell.angle_gamma   90.00
#
_symmetry.space_group_name_H-M   'P 1'
#
loop_
_entity.id
_entity.type
_entity.pdbx_description
1 polymer ?
#
loop_
_entity_poly.entity_id
_entity_poly.type
_entity_poly.pdbx_seq_one_letter_code
_entity_poly.pdbx_strand_id
1 'polypeptide(L)'
;MRICGIKLTHDGADALVENGWLAFCVEQEKRGSNPRYETVDNLDAIGAALAQHGPDPRVLDQIIIDGWGAMLKVLSNPSRAPVSFQ
;
A
#
# COMPACT_ATOMS: atom_id res chain seq x y z
N MET A 1 3.34 -4.63 -13.95
CA MET A 1 2.63 -5.05 -12.73
C MET A 1 2.90 -4.03 -11.63
N ARG A 2 1.86 -3.44 -11.07
CA ARG A 2 1.91 -2.41 -10.02
C ARG A 2 1.02 -2.85 -8.88
N ILE A 3 1.63 -3.16 -7.75
CA ILE A 3 0.95 -3.64 -6.56
C ILE A 3 1.21 -2.64 -5.44
N CYS A 4 0.14 -2.10 -4.86
CA CYS A 4 0.22 -1.30 -3.65
C CYS A 4 -0.06 -2.20 -2.45
N GLY A 5 0.95 -2.42 -1.60
CA GLY A 5 0.80 -3.06 -0.30
C GLY A 5 0.48 -2.01 0.77
N ILE A 6 -0.48 -2.31 1.62
CA ILE A 6 -0.90 -1.46 2.74
C ILE A 6 -0.91 -2.32 3.99
N LYS A 7 -0.17 -1.89 5.00
CA LYS A 7 -0.20 -2.45 6.35
C LYS A 7 -0.89 -1.45 7.27
N LEU A 8 -2.05 -1.83 7.82
CA LEU A 8 -2.88 -0.93 8.62
C LEU A 8 -2.47 -0.89 10.09
N THR A 9 -1.92 -1.98 10.61
CA THR A 9 -1.62 -2.16 12.03
C THR A 9 -0.17 -1.80 12.36
N HIS A 10 0.24 -2.05 13.61
CA HIS A 10 1.57 -1.81 14.19
C HIS A 10 2.70 -1.65 13.17
N ASP A 11 3.32 -0.47 13.12
CA ASP A 11 4.20 -0.04 12.03
C ASP A 11 3.43 0.04 10.70
N GLY A 12 2.41 0.90 10.70
CA GLY A 12 1.58 1.13 9.54
C GLY A 12 2.42 1.67 8.39
N ALA A 13 2.16 1.19 7.18
CA ALA A 13 2.95 1.56 6.01
C ALA A 13 2.18 1.36 4.70
N ASP A 14 2.61 2.08 3.68
CA ASP A 14 2.23 1.85 2.30
C ASP A 14 3.46 1.73 1.40
N ALA A 15 3.41 0.78 0.46
CA ALA A 15 4.52 0.47 -0.42
C ALA A 15 4.02 0.14 -1.83
N LEU A 16 4.77 0.59 -2.84
CA LEU A 16 4.51 0.25 -4.23
C LEU A 16 5.60 -0.69 -4.74
N VAL A 17 5.17 -1.83 -5.27
CA VAL A 17 6.03 -2.73 -6.05
C VAL A 17 5.66 -2.61 -7.52
N GLU A 18 6.61 -2.19 -8.34
CA GLU A 18 6.47 -2.07 -9.79
C GLU A 18 7.41 -3.06 -10.49
N ASN A 19 6.83 -4.00 -11.24
CA ASN A 19 7.54 -5.02 -12.01
C ASN A 19 8.58 -5.80 -11.17
N GLY A 20 8.23 -6.09 -9.91
CA GLY A 20 9.11 -6.78 -8.97
C GLY A 20 10.09 -5.88 -8.21
N TRP A 21 10.12 -4.58 -8.49
CA TRP A 21 10.97 -3.61 -7.81
C TRP A 21 10.20 -2.79 -6.79
N LEU A 22 10.77 -2.58 -5.60
CA LEU A 22 10.20 -1.66 -4.62
C LEU A 22 10.41 -0.22 -5.10
N ALA A 23 9.34 0.42 -5.57
CA ALA A 23 9.37 1.79 -6.05
C ALA A 23 9.42 2.79 -4.87
N PHE A 24 8.62 2.56 -3.83
CA PHE A 24 8.70 3.28 -2.57
C PHE A 24 8.12 2.45 -1.42
N CYS A 25 8.49 2.84 -0.20
CA CYS A 25 7.87 2.41 1.05
C CYS A 25 7.83 3.60 2.01
N VAL A 26 6.65 3.94 2.52
CA VAL A 26 6.45 5.01 3.48
C VAL A 26 5.87 4.42 4.76
N GLU A 27 6.64 4.51 5.83
CA GLU A 27 6.23 4.10 7.18
C GLU A 27 5.63 5.29 7.92
N GLN A 28 4.50 5.08 8.61
CA GLN A 28 3.75 6.13 9.28
C GLN A 28 4.55 6.82 10.37
N GLU A 29 5.37 6.09 11.12
CA GLU A 29 6.23 6.67 12.16
C GLU A 29 7.30 7.63 11.61
N LYS A 30 7.66 7.51 10.32
CA LYS A 30 8.66 8.37 9.68
C LYS A 30 8.05 9.67 9.16
N ARG A 31 6.72 9.71 9.00
CA ARG A 31 6.01 10.89 8.50
C ARG A 31 5.83 11.88 9.62
N GLY A 32 6.25 13.13 9.39
CA GLY A 32 6.05 14.20 10.36
C GLY A 32 6.65 13.94 11.74
N SER A 33 7.58 12.98 11.87
CA SER A 33 8.08 12.49 13.16
C SER A 33 6.96 11.98 14.09
N ASN A 34 5.99 11.26 13.53
CA ASN A 34 4.94 10.58 14.28
C ASN A 34 5.51 9.64 15.37
N PRO A 35 4.69 9.25 16.36
CA PRO A 35 5.06 8.23 17.33
C PRO A 35 5.52 6.93 16.68
N ARG A 36 6.29 6.15 17.44
CA ARG A 36 6.66 4.79 17.04
C ARG A 36 5.43 3.88 16.98
N TYR A 37 5.46 2.91 16.07
CA TYR A 37 4.41 1.90 15.90
C TYR A 37 3.06 2.45 15.45
N GLU A 38 3.05 3.68 14.92
CA GLU A 38 1.85 4.36 14.44
C GLU A 38 1.10 3.50 13.42
N THR A 39 -0.22 3.38 13.60
CA THR A 39 -1.09 2.66 12.68
C THR A 39 -1.45 3.52 11.46
N VAL A 40 -2.07 2.92 10.44
CA VAL A 40 -2.80 3.68 9.40
C VAL A 40 -4.28 3.65 9.73
N ASP A 41 -4.76 4.67 10.45
CA ASP A 41 -6.16 4.88 10.77
C ASP A 41 -6.88 5.78 9.74
N ASN A 42 -6.13 6.68 9.09
CA ASN A 42 -6.60 7.53 8.00
C ASN A 42 -6.02 7.09 6.64
N LEU A 43 -6.89 6.58 5.76
CA LEU A 43 -6.53 6.14 4.41
C LEU A 43 -6.11 7.29 3.48
N ASP A 44 -6.44 8.55 3.80
CA ASP A 44 -5.95 9.71 3.04
C ASP A 44 -4.42 9.80 3.08
N ALA A 45 -3.80 9.30 4.16
CA ALA A 45 -2.35 9.22 4.28
C ALA A 45 -1.73 8.38 3.15
N ILE A 46 -2.39 7.29 2.76
CA ILE A 46 -1.97 6.41 1.66
C ILE A 46 -2.13 7.13 0.31
N GLY A 47 -3.27 7.81 0.13
CA GLY A 47 -3.53 8.61 -1.07
C GLY A 47 -2.47 9.69 -1.27
N ALA A 48 -2.05 10.35 -0.20
CA ALA A 48 -0.99 11.35 -0.23
C ALA A 48 0.37 10.75 -0.61
N ALA A 49 0.72 9.57 -0.10
CA ALA A 49 1.97 8.90 -0.44
C ALA A 49 1.99 8.45 -1.92
N LEU A 50 0.89 7.87 -2.41
CA LEU A 50 0.73 7.55 -3.83
C LEU A 50 0.77 8.80 -4.72
N ALA A 51 0.15 9.91 -4.32
CA ALA A 51 0.21 11.16 -5.07
C ALA A 51 1.62 11.77 -5.09
N GLN A 52 2.40 11.59 -4.03
CA GLN A 52 3.75 12.15 -3.89
C GLN A 52 4.82 11.31 -4.60
N HIS A 53 4.71 9.98 -4.52
CA HIS A 53 5.79 9.06 -4.90
C HIS A 53 5.37 8.06 -5.98
N GLY A 54 4.07 7.88 -6.20
CA GLY A 54 3.51 6.81 -7.00
C GLY A 54 2.74 7.31 -8.23
N PRO A 55 2.20 6.36 -8.99
CA PRO A 55 1.27 6.65 -10.07
C PRO A 55 -0.14 6.88 -9.51
N ASP A 56 -1.04 7.32 -10.39
CA ASP A 56 -2.47 7.37 -10.11
C ASP A 56 -3.00 6.01 -9.60
N PRO A 57 -3.72 5.95 -8.46
CA PRO A 57 -4.25 4.69 -7.93
C PRO A 57 -5.09 3.88 -8.93
N ARG A 58 -5.73 4.54 -9.91
CA ARG A 58 -6.54 3.89 -10.96
C ARG A 58 -5.72 3.02 -11.91
N VAL A 59 -4.40 3.22 -11.97
CA VAL A 59 -3.50 2.42 -12.82
C VAL A 59 -2.80 1.30 -12.06
N LEU A 60 -3.11 1.12 -10.77
CA LEU A 60 -2.65 -0.03 -10.01
C LEU A 60 -3.36 -1.29 -10.50
N ASP A 61 -2.62 -2.39 -10.53
CA ASP A 61 -3.17 -3.70 -10.89
C ASP A 61 -3.84 -4.34 -9.68
N GLN A 62 -3.20 -4.19 -8.51
CA GLN A 62 -3.72 -4.68 -7.23
C GLN A 62 -3.42 -3.74 -6.08
N ILE A 63 -4.33 -3.74 -5.11
CA ILE A 63 -4.11 -3.22 -3.77
C ILE A 63 -4.26 -4.38 -2.80
N ILE A 64 -3.24 -4.60 -1.97
CA ILE A 64 -3.19 -5.65 -0.97
C ILE A 64 -3.20 -4.98 0.40
N ILE A 65 -4.22 -5.27 1.20
CA ILE A 65 -4.40 -4.70 2.53
C ILE A 65 -4.23 -5.81 3.56
N ASP A 66 -3.22 -5.66 4.41
CA ASP A 66 -2.97 -6.47 5.60
C ASP A 66 -3.33 -5.68 6.86
N GLY A 67 -4.11 -6.32 7.73
CA GLY A 67 -4.64 -5.71 8.95
C GLY A 67 -4.46 -6.53 10.23
N TRP A 68 -3.67 -7.62 10.23
CA TRP A 68 -3.59 -8.58 11.34
C TRP A 68 -4.93 -9.29 11.67
N GLY A 69 -4.90 -10.51 12.22
CA GLY A 69 -6.11 -11.25 12.63
C GLY A 69 -6.87 -12.01 11.53
N ALA A 70 -6.18 -12.38 10.44
CA ALA A 70 -6.62 -13.27 9.35
C ALA A 70 -7.38 -12.63 8.16
N MET A 71 -7.48 -11.29 8.05
CA MET A 71 -8.10 -10.67 6.87
C MET A 71 -7.06 -9.99 5.98
N LEU A 72 -6.56 -10.75 5.00
CA LEU A 72 -5.93 -10.21 3.80
C LEU A 72 -7.03 -9.80 2.82
N LYS A 73 -7.05 -8.55 2.37
CA LYS A 73 -7.95 -8.11 1.29
C LYS A 73 -7.16 -7.76 0.05
N VAL A 74 -7.46 -8.45 -1.05
CA VAL A 74 -6.92 -8.14 -2.37
C VAL A 74 -8.00 -7.47 -3.20
N LEU A 75 -7.73 -6.24 -3.64
CA LEU A 75 -8.56 -5.51 -4.58
C LEU A 75 -7.85 -5.52 -5.93
N SER A 76 -8.40 -6.26 -6.89
CA SER A 76 -7.87 -6.33 -8.25
C SER A 76 -8.62 -5.39 -9.18
N ASN A 77 -7.90 -4.72 -10.07
CA ASN A 77 -8.52 -3.92 -11.11
C ASN A 77 -9.17 -4.83 -12.18
N PRO A 78 -10.51 -4.84 -12.35
CA PRO A 78 -11.19 -5.78 -13.25
C PRO A 78 -10.92 -5.50 -14.74
N SER A 79 -10.42 -4.32 -15.08
CA SER A 79 -10.03 -3.97 -16.44
C SER A 79 -8.66 -4.51 -16.85
N ARG A 80 -7.96 -5.19 -15.94
CA ARG A 80 -6.61 -5.73 -16.14
C ARG A 80 -6.55 -7.22 -15.81
N ALA A 81 -5.64 -7.93 -16.48
CA ALA A 81 -5.50 -9.37 -16.29
C ALA A 81 -5.23 -9.71 -14.80
N PRO A 82 -5.88 -10.75 -14.25
CA PRO A 82 -5.65 -11.18 -12.87
C PRO A 82 -4.18 -11.57 -12.67
N VAL A 83 -3.62 -11.15 -11.54
CA VAL A 83 -2.24 -11.44 -11.16
C VAL A 83 -2.17 -12.76 -10.40
N SER A 84 -1.29 -13.66 -10.82
CA SER A 84 -0.94 -14.88 -10.08
C SER A 84 0.27 -14.61 -9.20
N PHE A 85 0.18 -14.96 -7.92
CA PHE A 85 1.35 -15.04 -7.04
C PHE A 85 2.04 -16.39 -7.31
N GLN A 86 3.34 -16.38 -7.60
CA GLN A 86 4.19 -17.59 -7.62
C GLN A 86 4.97 -17.68 -6.32
#